data_AF-A0A3P3YMW1-F1
#
_entry.id   AF-A0A3P3YMW1-F1
#
_cell.length_a   1.000
_cell.length_b   1.000
_cell.length_c   1.000
_cell.angle_alpha   90.00
_cell.angle_beta   90.00
_cell.angle_gamma   90.00
#
_symmetry.space_group_name_H-M   'P 1'
#
loop_
_entity.id
_entity.type
_entity.pdbx_description
1 polymer ?
#
loop_
_entity_poly.entity_id
_entity_poly.type
_entity_poly.pdbx_seq_one_letter_code
_entity_poly.pdbx_strand_id
1 'polypeptide(L)'
;MGRGGKWTQEEDTALARAWVVVSEDPIRGNQVKSSTFWGDIFQKFQAAIGETARTQGALQNRWTEINKSVQQFSGVLSKINALNESGTNQEDK
;
A
#
# COMPACT_ATOMS: atom_id res chain seq x y z
N MET A 1 -0.27 -14.36 24.44
CA MET A 1 -0.16 -14.18 22.98
C MET A 1 1.05 -13.31 22.71
N GLY A 2 2.08 -13.83 22.04
CA GLY A 2 3.30 -13.07 21.75
C GLY A 2 2.99 -11.94 20.78
N ARG A 3 3.49 -10.73 21.04
CA ARG A 3 3.49 -9.65 20.04
C ARG A 3 4.33 -10.15 18.86
N GLY A 4 3.76 -10.17 17.65
CA GLY A 4 4.52 -10.48 16.45
C GLY A 4 5.76 -9.59 16.34
N GLY A 5 6.80 -10.08 15.66
CA GLY A 5 8.06 -9.35 15.49
C GLY A 5 7.86 -7.94 14.94
N LYS A 6 8.80 -7.03 15.22
CA LYS A 6 8.78 -5.68 14.63
C LYS A 6 8.81 -5.77 13.11
N TRP A 7 8.05 -4.93 12.42
CA TRP A 7 8.10 -4.84 10.96
C TRP A 7 9.39 -4.18 10.52
N THR A 8 10.06 -4.75 9.54
CA THR A 8 11.26 -4.15 8.92
C THR A 8 10.90 -3.34 7.69
N GLN A 9 11.80 -2.44 7.28
CA GLN A 9 11.62 -1.67 6.05
C GLN A 9 11.56 -2.55 4.79
N GLU A 10 12.29 -3.66 4.80
CA GLU A 10 12.25 -4.68 3.75
C GLU A 10 10.87 -5.33 3.66
N GLU A 11 10.30 -5.73 4.81
CA GLU A 11 8.94 -6.28 4.86
C GLU A 11 7.90 -5.26 4.38
N ASP A 12 7.99 -3.99 4.80
CA ASP A 12 7.07 -2.94 4.35
C ASP A 12 7.16 -2.72 2.83
N THR A 13 8.38 -2.72 2.30
CA THR A 13 8.63 -2.56 0.85
C THR A 13 8.09 -3.75 0.06
N ALA A 14 8.33 -4.97 0.54
CA ALA A 14 7.81 -6.18 -0.08
C ALA A 14 6.27 -6.21 -0.06
N LEU A 15 5.65 -5.81 1.05
CA LEU A 15 4.21 -5.71 1.18
C LEU A 15 3.62 -4.69 0.20
N ALA A 16 4.22 -3.51 0.08
CA ALA A 16 3.76 -2.49 -0.86
C ALA A 16 3.85 -2.96 -2.32
N ARG A 17 4.97 -3.57 -2.71
CA ARG A 17 5.13 -4.14 -4.06
C ARG A 17 4.13 -5.25 -4.33
N ALA A 18 3.93 -6.15 -3.37
CA ALA A 18 2.97 -7.25 -3.48
C ALA A 18 1.54 -6.70 -3.66
N TRP A 19 1.15 -5.68 -2.88
CA TRP A 19 -0.16 -5.05 -3.00
C TRP A 19 -0.37 -4.42 -4.38
N VAL A 20 0.63 -3.66 -4.90
CA VAL A 20 0.55 -3.00 -6.21
C VAL A 20 0.37 -4.04 -7.33
N VAL A 21 1.24 -5.05 -7.40
CA VAL A 21 1.16 -6.14 -8.38
C VAL A 21 -0.20 -6.83 -8.37
N VAL A 22 -0.75 -7.03 -7.17
CA VAL A 22 -2.04 -7.68 -6.97
C VAL A 22 -3.20 -6.75 -7.35
N SER A 23 -3.10 -5.46 -7.07
CA SER A 23 -4.14 -4.46 -7.34
C SER A 23 -4.25 -4.10 -8.83
N GLU A 24 -3.15 -4.18 -9.56
CA GLU A 24 -3.07 -3.82 -10.99
C GLU A 24 -3.30 -5.02 -11.92
N ASP A 25 -3.46 -6.23 -11.38
CA ASP A 25 -3.64 -7.44 -12.18
C ASP A 25 -5.00 -7.40 -12.92
N PRO A 26 -5.00 -7.28 -14.26
CA PRO A 26 -6.20 -7.04 -15.05
C PRO A 26 -7.15 -8.25 -15.09
N ILE A 27 -6.67 -9.45 -14.70
CA ILE A 27 -7.47 -10.67 -14.65
C ILE A 27 -8.41 -10.66 -13.44
N ARG A 28 -8.16 -9.79 -12.46
CA ARG A 28 -8.92 -9.70 -11.21
C ARG A 28 -10.12 -8.77 -11.40
N GLY A 29 -11.08 -9.26 -12.18
CA GLY A 29 -12.39 -8.64 -12.30
C GLY A 29 -13.01 -8.31 -10.94
N ASN A 30 -13.85 -7.27 -10.93
CA ASN A 30 -14.43 -6.50 -9.82
C ASN A 30 -15.13 -7.26 -8.65
N GLN A 31 -14.98 -8.58 -8.50
CA GLN A 31 -15.69 -9.41 -7.51
C GLN A 31 -14.81 -10.43 -6.75
N VAL A 32 -13.53 -10.13 -6.52
CA VAL A 32 -12.69 -10.99 -5.70
C VAL A 32 -13.01 -10.80 -4.21
N LYS A 33 -13.25 -11.90 -3.48
CA LYS A 33 -13.43 -11.88 -2.03
C LYS A 33 -12.15 -11.33 -1.37
N SER A 34 -12.30 -10.47 -0.37
CA SER A 34 -11.16 -9.88 0.38
C SER A 34 -10.13 -10.92 0.83
N SER A 35 -10.57 -12.10 1.26
CA SER A 35 -9.67 -13.20 1.65
C SER A 35 -8.80 -13.72 0.50
N THR A 36 -9.34 -13.84 -0.71
CA THR A 36 -8.55 -14.21 -1.90
C THR A 36 -7.58 -13.10 -2.26
N PHE A 37 -8.02 -11.84 -2.15
CA PHE A 37 -7.16 -10.69 -2.42
C PHE A 37 -5.90 -10.69 -1.54
N TRP A 38 -6.10 -10.80 -0.22
CA TRP A 38 -5.02 -10.90 0.75
C TRP A 38 -4.23 -12.20 0.66
N GLY A 39 -4.84 -13.28 0.17
CA GLY A 39 -4.16 -14.54 -0.12
C GLY A 39 -3.11 -14.39 -1.21
N ASP A 40 -3.46 -13.73 -2.32
CA ASP A 40 -2.51 -13.50 -3.41
C ASP A 40 -1.39 -12.53 -2.98
N ILE A 41 -1.72 -11.49 -2.19
CA ILE A 41 -0.70 -10.60 -1.60
C ILE A 41 0.26 -11.39 -0.72
N PHE A 42 -0.27 -12.27 0.13
CA PHE A 42 0.55 -13.08 1.02
C PHE A 42 1.49 -14.01 0.25
N GLN A 43 1.03 -14.63 -0.83
CA GLN A 43 1.88 -15.44 -1.71
C GLN A 43 3.00 -14.62 -2.35
N LYS A 44 2.68 -13.43 -2.89
CA LYS A 44 3.69 -12.53 -3.49
C LYS A 44 4.69 -12.01 -2.44
N PHE A 45 4.21 -11.71 -1.24
CA PHE A 45 5.04 -11.28 -0.12
C PHE A 45 6.01 -12.38 0.32
N GLN A 46 5.52 -13.60 0.55
CA GLN A 46 6.34 -14.74 0.94
C GLN A 46 7.37 -15.10 -0.14
N ALA A 47 7.02 -14.96 -1.43
CA ALA A 47 7.97 -15.14 -2.52
C ALA A 47 9.10 -14.09 -2.52
N ALA A 48 8.88 -12.90 -1.97
CA ALA A 48 9.87 -11.84 -1.91
C ALA A 48 10.77 -11.92 -0.67
N ILE A 49 10.23 -12.31 0.50
CA ILE A 49 10.97 -12.30 1.78
C ILE A 49 11.34 -13.70 2.31
N GLY A 50 10.87 -14.77 1.66
CA GLY A 50 11.04 -16.14 2.12
C GLY A 50 10.00 -16.55 3.18
N GLU A 51 10.29 -17.65 3.88
CA GLU A 51 9.41 -18.15 4.94
C GLU A 51 9.22 -17.11 6.05
N THR A 52 7.96 -16.95 6.47
CA THR A 52 7.58 -15.90 7.40
C THR A 52 6.56 -16.39 8.41
N ALA A 53 6.67 -15.92 9.65
CA ALA A 53 5.67 -16.16 10.70
C ALA A 53 4.47 -15.19 10.59
N ARG A 54 4.49 -14.26 9.62
CA ARG A 54 3.39 -13.32 9.39
C ARG A 54 2.17 -14.06 8.87
N THR A 55 0.98 -13.55 9.20
CA THR A 55 -0.30 -14.06 8.68
C THR A 55 -0.91 -13.04 7.72
N GLN A 56 -1.85 -13.47 6.88
CA GLN A 56 -2.63 -12.57 6.01
C GLN A 56 -3.24 -11.38 6.79
N GLY A 57 -3.81 -11.65 7.98
CA GLY A 57 -4.35 -10.59 8.83
C GLY A 57 -3.29 -9.61 9.34
N ALA A 58 -2.07 -10.08 9.62
CA ALA A 58 -0.96 -9.20 10.00
C ALA A 58 -0.57 -8.27 8.84
N LEU A 59 -0.52 -8.79 7.61
CA LEU A 59 -0.25 -8.00 6.40
C LEU A 59 -1.35 -6.95 6.18
N GLN A 60 -2.62 -7.33 6.33
CA GLN A 60 -3.75 -6.42 6.18
C GLN A 60 -3.71 -5.26 7.19
N ASN A 61 -3.43 -5.56 8.46
CA ASN A 61 -3.28 -4.54 9.49
C ASN A 61 -2.10 -3.61 9.18
N ARG A 62 -0.95 -4.19 8.79
CA ARG A 62 0.24 -3.40 8.45
C ARG A 62 0.02 -2.51 7.23
N TRP A 63 -0.65 -3.02 6.20
CA TRP A 63 -0.98 -2.23 5.02
C TRP A 63 -1.89 -1.05 5.35
N THR A 64 -2.83 -1.22 6.29
CA THR A 64 -3.68 -0.11 6.74
C THR A 64 -2.85 1.04 7.32
N GLU A 65 -1.80 0.73 8.08
CA GLU A 65 -0.85 1.72 8.60
C GLU A 65 -0.04 2.38 7.48
N ILE A 66 0.54 1.59 6.56
CA ILE A 66 1.33 2.09 5.43
C ILE A 66 0.48 3.00 4.54
N ASN A 67 -0.72 2.56 4.17
CA ASN A 67 -1.63 3.28 3.31
C ASN A 67 -2.07 4.62 3.92
N LYS A 68 -2.23 4.68 5.25
CA LYS A 68 -2.50 5.95 5.94
C LYS A 68 -1.35 6.95 5.76
N SER A 69 -0.10 6.50 5.88
CA SER A 69 1.08 7.34 5.63
C SER A 69 1.16 7.79 4.16
N VAL A 70 0.86 6.90 3.21
CA VAL A 70 0.83 7.22 1.77
C VAL A 70 -0.25 8.26 1.46
N GLN A 71 -1.45 8.11 2.01
CA GLN A 71 -2.54 9.08 1.82
C GLN A 71 -2.21 10.45 2.40
N GLN A 72 -1.58 10.51 3.58
CA GLN A 72 -1.12 11.77 4.15
C GLN A 72 -0.10 12.45 3.23
N PHE A 73 0.87 11.69 2.72
CA PHE A 73 1.86 12.21 1.77
C PHE A 73 1.20 12.72 0.48
N SER A 74 0.31 11.94 -0.11
CA SER A 74 -0.44 12.33 -1.32
C SER A 74 -1.28 13.58 -1.09
N GLY A 75 -1.91 13.72 0.08
CA GLY A 75 -2.70 14.90 0.43
C GLY A 75 -1.84 16.16 0.58
N VAL A 76 -0.64 16.03 1.14
CA VAL A 76 0.33 17.14 1.20
C VAL A 76 0.83 17.50 -0.20
N LEU A 77 1.20 16.51 -1.02
CA LEU A 77 1.66 16.73 -2.38
C LEU A 77 0.58 17.41 -3.24
N SER A 78 -0.67 16.96 -3.12
CA SER A 78 -1.81 17.57 -3.82
C SER A 78 -2.01 19.03 -3.41
N LYS A 79 -1.88 19.37 -2.12
CA LYS A 79 -1.95 20.76 -1.64
C LYS A 79 -0.81 21.62 -2.19
N ILE A 80 0.41 21.09 -2.25
CA ILE A 80 1.55 21.80 -2.84
C ILE A 80 1.31 22.04 -4.33
N ASN A 81 0.82 21.03 -5.05
CA ASN A 81 0.50 21.17 -6.47
C ASN A 81 -0.61 22.21 -6.70
N ALA A 82 -1.67 22.18 -5.89
CA ALA A 82 -2.75 23.16 -5.95
C ALA A 82 -2.26 24.59 -5.64
N LEU A 83 -1.32 24.76 -4.71
CA LEU A 83 -0.70 26.05 -4.40
C LEU A 83 0.20 26.55 -5.54
N ASN A 84 0.96 25.65 -6.18
CA ASN A 84 1.75 26.00 -7.37
C ASN A 84 0.85 26.41 -8.55
N GLU A 85 -0.26 25.70 -8.78
CA GLU A 85 -1.24 26.03 -9.82
C GLU A 85 -1.98 27.35 -9.53
N SER A 86 -2.32 27.62 -8.27
CA SER A 86 -2.99 28.88 -7.89
C SER A 86 -2.06 30.09 -7.90
N GLY A 87 -0.74 29.90 -8.02
CA GLY A 87 0.22 30.96 -8.33
C GLY A 87 0.30 31.35 -9.81
N THR A 88 -0.37 30.63 -10.72
CA THR A 88 -0.31 30.88 -12.18
C THR A 88 -1.58 31.53 -12.75
N ASN A 89 -2.53 31.96 -11.91
CA ASN A 89 -3.76 32.65 -12.33
C ASN A 89 -3.82 34.11 -11.85
N GLN A 90 -2.68 34.81 -11.86
CA GLN A 90 -2.62 36.24 -11.54
C GLN A 90 -1.95 37.07 -12.65
N GLU A 91 -2.25 36.75 -13.91
CA GLU A 91 -2.19 37.64 -15.08
C GLU A 91 -3.18 36.99 -16.07
N ASP A 92 -4.30 37.61 -16.42
CA ASP A 92 -4.33 38.76 -17.32
C ASP A 92 -5.61 39.60 -17.14
N LYS A 93 -5.48 40.86 -17.57
CA LYS A 93 -6.37 42.03 -17.46
C LYS A 93 -7.82 41.88 -17.92
#